data_AF-A0A1Q4BA82-F1
#
_entry.id   AF-A0A1Q4BA82-F1
#
_cell.length_a   1.000
_cell.length_b   1.000
_cell.length_c   1.000
_cell.angle_alpha   90.00
_cell.angle_beta   90.00
_cell.angle_gamma   90.00
#
_symmetry.space_group_name_H-M   'P 1'
#
loop_
_entity.id
_entity.type
_entity.pdbx_description
1 polymer ?
#
loop_
_entity_poly.entity_id
_entity_poly.type
_entity_poly.pdbx_seq_one_letter_code
_entity_poly.pdbx_strand_id
1 'polypeptide(L)'
;MFFRNALVAAAVSLSAVAAHAADPVGIPACDDFLTKYEACVMGKVPDAQKSTFQGQIDQMRKTWTDMAKNPQTKPSMETMCKSSSEQMKAAVSAYGCTF
;
A
#
# COMPACT_ATOMS: atom_id res chain seq x y z
N MET A 1 -26.84 21.49 -46.87
CA MET A 1 -26.13 22.77 -46.59
C MET A 1 -26.43 23.16 -45.15
N PHE A 2 -25.45 23.77 -44.46
CA PHE A 2 -25.43 24.23 -43.04
C PHE A 2 -25.09 23.12 -42.02
N PHE A 3 -23.98 23.12 -41.26
CA PHE A 3 -22.88 24.06 -41.03
C PHE A 3 -21.56 23.29 -40.84
N ARG A 4 -20.47 23.88 -41.33
CA ARG A 4 -19.08 23.56 -41.00
C ARG A 4 -18.71 24.21 -39.66
N ASN A 5 -17.67 23.68 -39.01
CA ASN A 5 -16.86 24.22 -37.90
C ASN A 5 -17.27 23.94 -36.44
N ALA A 6 -16.46 23.14 -35.76
CA ALA A 6 -15.79 23.48 -34.50
C ALA A 6 -14.59 22.51 -34.32
N LEU A 7 -13.36 22.95 -34.58
CA LEU A 7 -12.40 23.42 -33.57
C LEU A 7 -12.09 22.39 -32.47
N VAL A 8 -10.95 21.74 -32.70
CA VAL A 8 -10.02 21.06 -31.79
C VAL A 8 -10.21 21.39 -30.30
N ALA A 9 -10.42 20.34 -29.50
CA ALA A 9 -9.95 20.29 -28.13
C ALA A 9 -9.26 18.93 -27.93
N ALA A 10 -7.95 18.87 -28.25
CA ALA A 10 -7.11 17.79 -27.79
C ALA A 10 -6.97 17.94 -26.26
N ALA A 11 -7.83 17.23 -25.53
CA ALA A 11 -7.66 17.05 -24.10
C ALA A 11 -6.38 16.21 -23.91
N VAL A 12 -5.25 16.89 -23.71
CA VAL A 12 -4.05 16.25 -23.18
C VAL A 12 -4.38 15.94 -21.73
N SER A 13 -4.90 14.74 -21.50
CA SER A 13 -4.98 14.15 -20.18
C SER A 13 -3.54 13.99 -19.68
N LEU A 14 -3.03 15.01 -18.98
CA LEU A 14 -1.93 14.81 -18.05
C LEU A 14 -2.47 13.89 -16.97
N SER A 15 -2.39 12.59 -17.22
CA SER A 15 -2.39 11.58 -16.18
C SER A 15 -1.18 11.91 -15.33
N ALA A 16 -1.40 12.74 -14.30
CA ALA A 16 -0.49 12.85 -13.19
C ALA A 16 -0.28 11.42 -12.72
N VAL A 17 0.86 10.85 -13.09
CA VAL A 17 1.39 9.67 -12.44
C VAL A 17 1.74 10.19 -11.07
N ALA A 18 0.72 10.27 -10.20
CA ALA A 18 0.93 10.14 -8.79
C ALA A 18 1.73 8.85 -8.68
N ALA A 19 3.03 9.01 -8.42
CA ALA A 19 3.80 7.96 -7.79
C ALA A 19 2.86 7.41 -6.73
N HIS A 20 2.44 6.16 -6.88
CA HIS A 20 1.48 5.53 -5.99
C HIS A 20 2.18 5.41 -4.65
N ALA A 21 2.25 6.51 -3.90
CA ALA A 21 2.44 6.49 -2.48
C ALA A 21 1.24 5.70 -1.99
N ALA A 22 1.49 4.46 -1.61
CA ALA A 22 0.44 3.55 -1.24
C ALA A 22 -0.40 4.20 -0.12
N ASP A 23 -1.72 4.21 -0.30
CA ASP A 23 -2.60 4.98 0.58
C ASP A 23 -2.41 4.55 2.05
N PRO A 24 -2.28 5.51 2.97
CA PRO A 24 -2.12 5.18 4.38
C PRO A 24 -3.42 4.56 4.92
N VAL A 25 -3.25 3.58 5.81
CA VAL A 25 -4.33 2.96 6.60
C VAL A 25 -4.95 4.00 7.55
N GLY A 26 -4.18 5.01 7.95
CA GLY A 26 -4.63 6.08 8.85
C GLY A 26 -4.55 5.67 10.33
N ILE A 27 -3.70 4.69 10.62
CA ILE A 27 -3.39 4.19 11.96
C ILE A 27 -1.87 4.12 12.06
N PRO A 28 -1.23 4.98 12.88
CA PRO A 28 0.22 5.16 12.85
C PRO A 28 1.03 3.86 12.97
N ALA A 29 0.62 2.94 13.85
CA ALA A 29 1.31 1.67 14.02
C ALA A 29 1.20 0.75 12.80
N CYS A 30 0.07 0.77 12.08
CA CYS A 30 -0.11 -0.01 10.87
C CYS A 30 0.73 0.56 9.72
N ASP A 31 0.73 1.89 9.57
CA ASP A 31 1.45 2.61 8.52
C ASP A 31 2.96 2.48 8.67
N ASP A 32 3.48 2.60 9.91
CA ASP A 32 4.89 2.40 10.22
C ASP A 32 5.36 0.97 9.87
N PHE A 33 4.59 -0.04 10.29
CA PHE A 33 4.92 -1.43 9.97
C PHE A 33 4.89 -1.70 8.46
N LEU A 34 3.83 -1.30 7.74
CA LEU A 34 3.72 -1.52 6.29
C LEU A 34 4.87 -0.87 5.54
N THR A 35 5.25 0.35 5.93
CA THR A 35 6.37 1.09 5.34
C THR A 35 7.70 0.35 5.55
N LYS A 36 7.99 -0.08 6.78
CA LYS A 36 9.23 -0.81 7.10
C LYS A 36 9.27 -2.19 6.44
N TYR A 37 8.12 -2.86 6.37
CA TYR A 37 8.02 -4.16 5.72
C TYR A 37 8.30 -4.06 4.22
N GLU A 38 7.67 -3.11 3.54
CA GLU A 38 7.90 -2.84 2.12
C GLU A 38 9.35 -2.46 1.84
N ALA A 39 9.92 -1.54 2.62
CA ALA A 39 11.32 -1.14 2.49
C ALA A 39 12.26 -2.35 2.64
N CYS A 40 11.99 -3.24 3.59
CA CYS A 40 12.80 -4.43 3.75
C CYS A 40 12.67 -5.39 2.57
N VAL A 41 11.45 -5.67 2.12
CA VAL A 41 11.23 -6.55 0.96
C VAL A 41 11.98 -6.02 -0.27
N MET A 42 11.92 -4.71 -0.51
CA MET A 42 12.64 -4.08 -1.62
C MET A 42 14.16 -4.16 -1.48
N GLY A 43 14.70 -4.08 -0.26
CA GLY A 43 16.14 -4.05 -0.02
C GLY A 43 16.81 -5.40 0.24
N LYS A 44 16.07 -6.42 0.71
CA LYS A 44 16.64 -7.67 1.26
C LYS A 44 16.13 -8.94 0.61
N VAL A 45 14.86 -8.97 0.20
CA VAL A 45 14.26 -10.18 -0.38
C VAL A 45 14.75 -10.35 -1.82
N PRO A 46 15.03 -11.58 -2.31
CA PRO A 46 15.40 -11.81 -3.70
C PRO A 46 14.30 -11.39 -4.70
N ASP A 47 14.70 -10.86 -5.87
CA ASP A 47 13.76 -10.30 -6.86
C ASP A 47 12.64 -11.27 -7.28
N ALA A 48 12.95 -12.56 -7.39
CA ALA A 48 11.98 -13.61 -7.71
C ALA A 48 10.81 -13.71 -6.71
N GLN A 49 10.98 -13.17 -5.50
CA GLN A 49 9.99 -13.25 -4.42
C GLN A 49 9.40 -11.87 -4.07
N LYS A 50 10.05 -10.77 -4.47
CA LYS A 50 9.61 -9.40 -4.17
C LYS A 50 8.18 -9.13 -4.59
N SER A 51 7.81 -9.51 -5.82
CA SER A 51 6.45 -9.31 -6.33
C SER A 51 5.39 -10.01 -5.48
N THR A 52 5.69 -11.20 -4.96
CA THR A 52 4.79 -11.96 -4.09
C THR A 52 4.55 -11.21 -2.78
N PHE A 53 5.62 -10.73 -2.15
CA PHE A 53 5.51 -9.98 -0.90
C PHE A 53 4.87 -8.61 -1.08
N GLN A 54 5.16 -7.90 -2.19
CA GLN A 54 4.49 -6.65 -2.52
C GLN A 54 2.98 -6.85 -2.65
N GLY A 55 2.54 -7.88 -3.38
CA GLY A 55 1.12 -8.19 -3.49
C GLY A 55 0.45 -8.48 -2.13
N GLN A 56 1.18 -9.14 -1.21
CA GLN A 56 0.69 -9.36 0.16
C GLN A 56 0.59 -8.06 0.96
N ILE A 57 1.59 -7.18 0.86
CA ILE A 57 1.61 -5.88 1.54
C ILE A 57 0.45 -5.00 1.02
N ASP A 58 0.23 -4.98 -0.29
CA ASP A 58 -0.86 -4.22 -0.91
C ASP A 58 -2.23 -4.73 -0.49
N GLN A 59 -2.40 -6.06 -0.45
CA GLN A 59 -3.64 -6.66 0.03
C GLN A 59 -3.87 -6.35 1.52
N MET A 60 -2.83 -6.40 2.35
CA MET A 60 -2.90 -6.06 3.77
C MET A 60 -3.29 -4.61 3.98
N ARG A 61 -2.63 -3.69 3.26
CA ARG A 61 -2.94 -2.25 3.26
C ARG A 61 -4.39 -1.99 2.87
N LYS A 62 -4.88 -2.62 1.81
CA LYS A 62 -6.28 -2.51 1.38
C LYS A 62 -7.25 -2.98 2.47
N THR A 63 -7.06 -4.19 2.98
CA THR A 63 -7.91 -4.76 4.03
C THR A 63 -7.94 -3.89 5.27
N TRP A 64 -6.78 -3.42 5.72
CA TRP A 64 -6.68 -2.59 6.93
C TRP A 64 -7.27 -1.20 6.73
N THR A 65 -7.11 -0.62 5.54
CA THR A 65 -7.74 0.65 5.19
C THR A 65 -9.26 0.54 5.26
N ASP A 66 -9.84 -0.54 4.74
CA ASP A 66 -11.29 -0.77 4.82
C ASP A 66 -11.77 -1.00 6.26
N MET A 67 -10.98 -1.69 7.09
CA MET A 67 -11.26 -1.83 8.52
C MET A 67 -11.11 -0.51 9.29
N ALA A 68 -10.16 0.35 8.92
CA ALA A 68 -9.93 1.64 9.56
C ALA A 68 -11.04 2.66 9.23
N LYS A 69 -11.74 2.48 8.10
CA LYS A 69 -12.94 3.27 7.75
C LYS A 69 -14.13 2.94 8.65
N ASN A 70 -14.20 1.73 9.20
CA ASN A 70 -15.28 1.34 10.09
C ASN A 70 -14.97 1.80 11.54
N PRO A 71 -15.79 2.71 12.13
CA PRO A 71 -15.56 3.23 13.48
C PRO A 71 -15.61 2.16 14.58
N GLN A 72 -16.24 1.02 14.34
CA GLN A 72 -16.33 -0.08 15.31
C GLN A 72 -15.04 -0.90 15.38
N THR A 73 -14.32 -1.04 14.27
CA THR A 73 -13.07 -1.83 14.19
C THR A 73 -11.84 -0.96 14.37
N LYS A 74 -11.89 0.32 13.99
CA LYS A 74 -10.76 1.25 14.11
C LYS A 74 -10.07 1.25 15.50
N PRO A 75 -10.79 1.22 16.64
CA PRO A 75 -10.16 1.28 17.96
C PRO A 75 -9.29 0.05 18.31
N SER A 76 -9.58 -1.12 17.74
CA SER A 76 -8.82 -2.36 18.02
C SER A 76 -7.67 -2.59 17.04
N MET A 77 -7.61 -1.80 15.97
CA MET A 77 -6.65 -2.02 14.89
C MET A 77 -5.20 -1.75 15.27
N GLU A 78 -4.92 -0.84 16.21
CA GLU A 78 -3.53 -0.62 16.65
C GLU A 78 -2.92 -1.91 17.21
N THR A 79 -3.64 -2.58 18.12
CA THR A 79 -3.23 -3.88 18.68
C THR A 79 -3.14 -4.95 17.60
N MET A 80 -4.10 -4.97 16.68
CA MET A 80 -4.09 -5.92 15.57
C MET A 80 -2.83 -5.77 14.71
N CYS A 81 -2.50 -4.54 14.31
CA CYS A 81 -1.33 -4.26 13.47
C CYS A 81 -0.01 -4.59 14.17
N LYS A 82 0.10 -4.33 15.48
CA LYS A 82 1.28 -4.75 16.27
C LYS A 82 1.44 -6.28 16.26
N SER A 83 0.35 -7.02 16.52
CA SER A 83 0.40 -8.48 16.49
C SER A 83 0.71 -9.02 15.09
N SER A 84 0.13 -8.45 14.03
CA SER A 84 0.45 -8.80 12.65
C SER A 84 1.90 -8.49 12.31
N SER A 85 2.46 -7.38 12.79
CA SER A 85 3.85 -7.01 12.60
C SER A 85 4.80 -8.06 13.19
N GLU A 86 4.53 -8.53 14.41
CA GLU A 86 5.34 -9.59 15.05
C GLU A 86 5.31 -10.89 14.25
N GLN A 87 4.14 -11.28 13.77
CA GLN A 87 3.97 -12.48 12.93
C GLN A 87 4.70 -12.35 11.60
N MET A 88 4.57 -11.21 10.92
CA MET A 88 5.22 -10.98 9.62
C MET A 88 6.72 -10.83 9.77
N LYS A 89 7.21 -10.17 10.83
CA LYS A 89 8.63 -10.09 11.16
C LYS A 89 9.26 -11.48 11.27
N ALA A 90 8.60 -12.42 11.94
CA ALA A 90 9.08 -13.79 12.01
C ALA A 90 9.17 -14.43 10.61
N ALA A 91 8.14 -14.25 9.78
CA ALA A 91 8.09 -14.81 8.42
C ALA A 91 9.17 -14.27 7.48
N VAL A 92 9.57 -13.00 7.64
CA VAL A 92 10.62 -12.38 6.79
C VAL A 92 11.99 -12.26 7.43
N SER A 93 12.15 -12.70 8.68
CA SER A 93 13.42 -12.71 9.40
C SER A 93 14.50 -13.52 8.66
N ALA A 94 14.10 -14.60 7.96
CA ALA A 94 14.99 -15.43 7.14
C ALA A 94 15.66 -14.66 5.98
N TYR A 95 15.05 -13.57 5.52
CA TYR A 95 15.62 -12.67 4.50
C TYR A 95 16.48 -11.55 5.12
N GLY A 96 16.62 -11.52 6.45
CA GLY A 96 17.35 -10.46 7.16
C GLY A 96 16.53 -9.20 7.40
N CYS A 97 15.21 -9.30 7.35
CA CYS A 97 14.32 -8.18 7.70
C CYS A 97 14.22 -7.96 9.20
N THR A 98 14.46 -6.72 9.63
CA THR A 98 14.36 -6.30 11.02
C THR A 98 13.64 -4.95 11.11
N PHE A 99 12.45 -4.94 11.70
CA PHE A 99 11.65 -3.74 11.96
C PHE A 99 10.79 -3.90 13.21
#